data_AF-A0A2D6G6H6-F1
#
_entry.id   AF-A0A2D6G6H6-F1
#
_cell.length_a   1.000
_cell.length_b   1.000
_cell.length_c   1.000
_cell.angle_alpha   90.00
_cell.angle_beta   90.00
_cell.angle_gamma   90.00
#
_symmetry.space_group_name_H-M   'P 1'
#
loop_
_entity.id
_entity.type
_entity.pdbx_description
1 polymer ?
#
loop_
_entity_poly.entity_id
_entity_poly.type
_entity_poly.pdbx_seq_one_letter_code
_entity_poly.pdbx_strand_id
1 'polypeptide(L)' 'MEFWFKRKKYGWGWRPSSKEGWLVTGVYIILIIFLANYFTKRDQISLLFETFIVLTLIFIVIAWKTGEKPKWNWG' A
#
# COMPACT_ATOMS: atom_id res chain seq x y z
N MET A 1 9.81 8.65 18.25
CA MET A 1 8.69 8.64 17.29
C MET A 1 8.77 7.34 16.50
N GLU A 2 7.80 6.45 16.68
CA GLU A 2 7.72 5.22 15.90
C GLU A 2 7.21 5.53 14.49
N PHE A 3 8.03 5.25 13.47
CA PHE A 3 7.57 5.32 12.08
C PHE A 3 6.48 4.29 11.81
N TRP A 4 5.44 4.67 11.08
CA TRP A 4 4.34 3.76 10.73
C TRP A 4 4.83 2.66 9.80
N PHE A 5 5.71 3.04 8.88
CA PHE A 5 6.35 2.16 7.91
C PHE A 5 7.86 2.23 8.08
N LYS A 6 8.48 1.15 8.55
CA LYS A 6 9.94 1.04 8.66
C LYS A 6 10.53 0.53 7.36
N ARG A 7 11.72 1.01 7.02
CA ARG A 7 12.43 0.54 5.83
C ARG A 7 12.88 -0.91 6.02
N LYS A 8 12.83 -1.70 4.94
CA LYS A 8 13.41 -3.05 4.94
C LYS A 8 14.94 -2.98 5.04
N LYS A 9 15.55 -3.88 5.83
CA LYS A 9 17.02 -3.97 5.95
C LYS A 9 17.69 -4.43 4.66
N TYR A 10 16.99 -5.24 3.87
CA TYR A 10 17.45 -5.76 2.58
C TYR A 10 16.42 -5.43 1.49
N GLY A 11 16.91 -4.97 0.34
CA GLY A 11 16.12 -4.55 -0.81
C GLY A 11 15.52 -3.15 -0.68
N TRP A 12 14.42 -2.92 -1.40
CA TRP A 12 13.68 -1.67 -1.42
C TRP A 12 12.27 -1.82 -0.87
N GLY A 13 11.79 -0.76 -0.23
CA GLY A 13 10.42 -0.65 0.27
C GLY A 13 10.32 -0.67 1.79
N TRP A 14 9.08 -0.84 2.24
CA TRP A 14 8.69 -0.69 3.64
C TRP A 14 8.02 -1.92 4.21
N ARG A 15 7.98 -1.98 5.53
CA ARG A 15 7.14 -2.88 6.31
C ARG A 15 6.37 -2.07 7.35
N PRO A 16 5.09 -2.35 7.58
CA PRO A 16 4.36 -1.73 8.67
C PRO A 16 5.03 -2.09 9.99
N SER A 17 5.28 -1.09 10.84
CA SER A 17 5.87 -1.28 12.17
C SER A 17 4.97 -0.76 13.29
N SER A 18 4.02 0.13 13.00
CA SER A 18 3.05 0.64 13.98
C SER A 18 1.65 0.07 13.74
N LYS A 19 0.78 0.18 14.75
CA LYS A 19 -0.65 -0.15 14.63
C LYS A 19 -1.32 0.65 13.50
N GLU A 20 -0.93 1.90 13.29
CA GLU A 20 -1.44 2.75 12.22
C GLU A 20 -0.99 2.27 10.85
N GLY A 21 0.27 1.87 10.69
CA GLY A 21 0.77 1.28 9.44
C GLY A 21 0.04 -0.02 9.08
N TRP A 22 -0.24 -0.87 10.08
CA TRP A 22 -1.06 -2.07 9.89
C TRP A 22 -2.52 -1.73 9.56
N LEU A 23 -3.11 -0.72 10.19
CA LEU A 23 -4.47 -0.27 9.89
C LEU A 23 -4.58 0.23 8.44
N VAL A 24 -3.66 1.08 7.99
CA VAL A 24 -3.62 1.57 6.61
C VAL A 24 -3.44 0.40 5.63
N THR A 25 -2.56 -0.55 5.94
CA THR A 25 -2.36 -1.75 5.12
C THR A 25 -3.62 -2.63 5.06
N GLY A 26 -4.30 -2.80 6.19
CA GLY A 26 -5.55 -3.56 6.26
C GLY A 26 -6.67 -2.91 5.46
N VAL A 27 -6.87 -1.60 5.61
CA VAL A 27 -7.84 -0.82 4.82
C VAL A 27 -7.55 -0.94 3.33
N TYR A 28 -6.28 -0.83 2.94
CA TYR A 28 -5.87 -0.99 1.54
C TYR A 28 -6.23 -2.38 0.98
N ILE A 29 -5.93 -3.46 1.73
CA ILE A 29 -6.29 -4.83 1.32
C ILE A 29 -7.80 -5.00 1.19
N ILE A 30 -8.57 -4.53 2.16
CA ILE A 30 -10.04 -4.60 2.15
C ILE A 30 -10.60 -3.85 0.93
N LEU A 31 -10.08 -2.66 0.64
CA LEU A 31 -10.49 -1.89 -0.53
C LEU A 31 -10.20 -2.64 -1.83
N ILE A 32 -9.01 -3.23 -1.99
CA ILE A 32 -8.69 -4.03 -3.19
C ILE A 32 -9.67 -5.19 -3.36
N ILE A 33 -9.93 -5.95 -2.28
CA ILE A 33 -10.85 -7.09 -2.35
C ILE A 33 -12.26 -6.61 -2.72
N PHE A 34 -12.73 -5.51 -2.13
CA PHE A 34 -14.02 -4.93 -2.43
C PHE A 34 -14.11 -4.46 -3.90
N LEU A 35 -13.09 -3.74 -4.38
CA LEU A 35 -12.94 -3.30 -5.77
C LEU A 35 -12.96 -4.48 -6.74
N ALA A 36 -12.14 -5.50 -6.49
CA ALA A 36 -12.09 -6.70 -7.31
C ALA A 36 -13.46 -7.37 -7.41
N ASN A 37 -14.17 -7.53 -6.29
CA ASN A 37 -15.52 -8.12 -6.28
C ASN A 37 -16.56 -7.25 -6.99
N TYR A 38 -16.47 -5.92 -6.84
CA TYR A 38 -17.43 -4.98 -7.43
C TYR A 38 -17.29 -4.89 -8.95
N PHE A 39 -16.06 -4.69 -9.44
CA PHE A 39 -15.80 -4.47 -10.87
C PHE A 39 -15.80 -5.77 -11.69
N THR A 40 -15.37 -6.90 -11.11
CA THR A 40 -15.46 -8.22 -11.78
C THR A 40 -16.91 -8.59 -12.08
N LYS A 41 -17.84 -8.29 -11.17
CA LYS A 41 -19.29 -8.54 -11.38
C LYS A 41 -19.90 -7.68 -12.48
N ARG A 42 -19.25 -6.58 -12.87
CA ARG A 42 -19.74 -5.63 -13.88
C ARG A 42 -19.01 -5.76 -15.22
N ASP A 43 -18.07 -6.71 -15.34
CA ASP A 43 -17.18 -6.88 -16.51
C ASP A 43 -16.40 -5.59 -16.85
N GLN A 44 -16.10 -4.78 -15.84
CA GLN A 44 -15.44 -3.48 -15.97
C GLN A 44 -13.95 -3.58 -15.61
N ILE A 45 -13.24 -4.49 -16.29
CA ILE A 45 -11.84 -4.81 -15.99
C ILE A 45 -10.93 -3.58 -16.18
N SER A 46 -11.17 -2.75 -17.20
CA SER A 46 -10.38 -1.53 -17.44
C SER A 46 -10.46 -0.54 -16.27
N LEU A 47 -11.67 -0.33 -15.72
CA LEU A 47 -11.88 0.56 -14.56
C LEU A 47 -11.30 -0.03 -13.28
N LEU A 48 -11.29 -1.36 -13.13
CA LEU A 48 -10.61 -2.04 -12.03
C LEU A 48 -9.12 -1.73 -12.03
N PHE A 49 -8.45 -1.86 -13.20
CA PHE A 49 -7.03 -1.56 -13.31
C PHE A 49 -6.73 -0.09 -13.01
N GLU A 50 -7.50 0.84 -13.57
CA GLU A 50 -7.31 2.27 -13.33
C GLU A 50 -7.46 2.61 -11.84
N THR A 51 -8.54 2.14 -11.20
CA THR A 51 -8.80 2.39 -9.78
C THR A 51 -7.75 1.72 -8.90
N PHE A 52 -7.29 0.52 -9.26
CA PHE A 52 -6.23 -0.20 -8.54
C PHE A 52 -4.90 0.56 -8.57
N ILE A 53 -4.51 1.11 -9.73
CA ILE A 53 -3.30 1.93 -9.86
C ILE A 53 -3.39 3.18 -8.98
N VAL A 54 -4.51 3.90 -9.03
CA VAL A 54 -4.74 5.09 -8.21
C VAL A 54 -4.67 4.76 -6.72
N LEU A 55 -5.32 3.68 -6.30
CA LEU A 55 -5.31 3.25 -4.90
C LEU A 55 -3.89 2.85 -4.43
N THR A 56 -3.15 2.15 -5.28
CA THR A 56 -1.75 1.76 -5.00
C THR A 56 -0.85 3.00 -4.85
N LEU A 57 -1.01 4.00 -5.73
CA LEU A 57 -0.26 5.25 -5.64
C LEU A 57 -0.57 5.99 -4.33
N ILE A 58 -1.84 6.07 -3.94
CA ILE A 58 -2.24 6.69 -2.66
C ILE A 58 -1.58 5.95 -1.49
N PHE A 59 -1.61 4.61 -1.49
CA PHE A 59 -0.97 3.81 -0.45
C PHE A 59 0.54 4.05 -0.38
N ILE A 60 1.22 4.10 -1.54
CA ILE A 60 2.66 4.42 -1.62
C ILE A 60 2.94 5.82 -1.07
N VAL A 61 2.13 6.82 -1.41
CA VAL A 61 2.29 8.20 -0.92
C VAL A 61 2.13 8.26 0.60
N ILE A 62 1.15 7.54 1.16
CA ILE A 62 0.96 7.45 2.61
C ILE A 62 2.19 6.79 3.25
N ALA A 63 2.65 5.66 2.70
CA ALA A 63 3.84 4.98 3.19
C ALA A 63 5.11 5.85 3.09
N TRP A 64 5.22 6.70 2.07
CA TRP A 64 6.31 7.66 1.90
C TRP A 64 6.29 8.77 2.96
N LYS A 65 5.11 9.33 3.23
CA LYS A 65 4.95 10.45 4.18
C LYS A 65 5.08 10.00 5.64
N THR A 66 4.64 8.80 5.94
CA THR A 66 4.57 8.27 7.33
C THR A 66 5.69 7.28 7.65
N GLY A 67 6.47 6.90 6.64
CA GLY A 67 7.58 5.95 6.76
C GLY A 67 8.95 6.58 6.60
N GLU A 68 9.98 5.79 6.91
CA GLU A 68 11.37 6.19 6.67
C GLU A 68 11.63 6.33 5.16
N LYS A 69 12.46 7.30 4.77
CA LYS A 69 12.86 7.45 3.36
C LYS A 69 13.39 6.11 2.83
N PRO A 70 12.84 5.60 1.71
CA PRO A 70 13.27 4.33 1.18
C PRO A 70 14.71 4.52 0.70
N LYS A 71 15.57 3.60 1.12
CA LYS A 71 16.92 3.50 0.59
C LYS A 71 17.13 2.07 0.19
N TRP A 72 17.76 1.89 -0.95
CA TRP A 72 18.19 0.59 -1.36
C TRP A 72 19.31 0.13 -0.43
N ASN A 73 19.15 -1.04 0.20
CA ASN A 73 20.16 -1.65 1.07
C ASN A 73 20.40 -3.10 0.66
N TRP A 74 21.66 -3.49 0.46
CA TRP A 74 22.05 -4.88 0.23
C TRP A 74 22.73 -5.54 1.45
N GLY A 75 22.89 -4.81 2.55
CA GLY A 75 23.78 -5.18 3.65
C GLY A 75 24.89 -4.16 3.78
#